data_AF-A0A7X8HZG1-F1
#
_entry.id   AF-A0A7X8HZG1-F1
#
_cell.length_a   1.000
_cell.length_b   1.000
_cell.length_c   1.000
_cell.angle_alpha   90.00
_cell.angle_beta   90.00
_cell.angle_gamma   90.00
#
_symmetry.space_group_name_H-M   'P 1'
#
loop_
_entity.id
_entity.type
_entity.pdbx_description
1 polymer ?
#
loop_
_entity_poly.entity_id
_entity_poly.type
_entity_poly.pdbx_seq_one_letter_code
_entity_poly.pdbx_strand_id
1 'polypeptide(L)'
;MTSTKKAKKQQNNQAPSIIATNAKLFNQNKEALKTFSKELPEEAKLPSVPTTGGLFGWFNYDVTGNDLNKLTKSIQDKMIEQNKVLVRTIQEFNTIYDTFSALDKEYIQGILVSLKAAEAANDKALKGLKGVQTNQSEIKQIINQQAQIIQVLKNYKEKLETIRHLEDIDYIFEYQLTTQTHVGKIEEKIDYHEQTLTDVSAELKVVASLQATFQDNLDKINELQTKQARTVNQLFVDQEENITKLYAVNKDNTTKIKAINDEVSRYELKLTELKQLIQADLKKLSEQLRESDKERDEKIDLIRNDITKIEQEKENLSTFFKSELLKSNQSVMELNKLTSNLTVKLKTTQLISFISLGALAFLVILLIGGVL
;
A
#
# COMPACT_ATOMS: atom_id res chain seq x y z
N MET A 1 15.17 -30.81 -99.82
CA MET A 1 16.62 -31.03 -100.15
C MET A 1 17.04 -32.50 -99.99
N THR A 2 16.25 -33.46 -100.51
CA THR A 2 16.45 -34.90 -100.20
C THR A 2 16.65 -35.80 -101.43
N SER A 3 16.53 -35.31 -102.67
CA SER A 3 16.75 -36.14 -103.87
C SER A 3 18.19 -36.20 -104.38
N THR A 4 19.09 -35.30 -103.95
CA THR A 4 20.47 -35.26 -104.49
C THR A 4 21.46 -36.18 -103.76
N LYS A 5 21.09 -36.74 -102.60
CA LYS A 5 21.94 -37.69 -101.84
C LYS A 5 21.86 -39.14 -102.32
N LYS A 6 20.78 -39.55 -103.01
CA LYS A 6 20.66 -40.92 -103.56
C LYS A 6 21.42 -41.11 -104.88
N ALA A 7 21.53 -40.08 -105.72
CA ALA A 7 22.23 -40.17 -107.01
C ALA A 7 23.76 -40.31 -106.87
N LYS A 8 24.40 -39.71 -105.85
CA LYS A 8 25.85 -39.82 -105.63
C LYS A 8 26.31 -41.15 -105.01
N LYS A 9 25.40 -41.93 -104.42
CA LYS A 9 25.74 -43.24 -103.81
C LYS A 9 25.72 -44.39 -104.83
N GLN A 10 25.04 -44.25 -105.97
CA GLN A 10 24.98 -45.30 -106.99
C GLN A 10 26.16 -45.28 -107.98
N GLN A 11 26.84 -44.15 -108.16
CA GLN A 11 28.04 -44.07 -109.01
C GLN A 11 29.33 -44.62 -108.37
N ASN A 12 29.39 -44.71 -107.03
CA ASN A 12 30.62 -45.15 -106.34
C ASN A 12 30.72 -46.67 -106.14
N ASN A 13 29.64 -47.42 -106.35
CA ASN A 13 29.62 -48.87 -106.18
C ASN A 13 29.93 -49.65 -107.48
N GLN A 14 30.06 -48.96 -108.61
CA GLN A 14 30.46 -49.60 -109.88
C GLN A 14 31.98 -49.64 -110.07
N ALA A 15 32.73 -48.73 -109.43
CA ALA A 15 34.19 -48.67 -109.57
C ALA A 15 34.91 -49.98 -109.17
N PRO A 16 34.58 -50.66 -108.05
CA PRO A 16 35.26 -51.91 -107.69
C PRO A 16 34.96 -53.05 -108.67
N SER A 17 33.73 -53.11 -109.20
CA SER A 17 33.27 -54.13 -110.15
C SER A 17 33.90 -53.97 -111.53
N ILE A 18 34.11 -52.73 -111.97
CA ILE A 18 34.69 -52.43 -113.29
C ILE A 18 36.20 -52.69 -113.25
N ILE A 19 36.90 -52.27 -112.19
CA ILE A 19 38.34 -52.54 -111.99
C ILE A 19 38.64 -54.06 -111.98
N ALA A 20 37.78 -54.86 -111.33
CA ALA A 20 37.94 -56.32 -111.28
C ALA A 20 37.70 -57.01 -112.63
N THR A 21 36.74 -56.52 -113.41
CA THR A 21 36.38 -57.10 -114.72
C THR A 21 37.47 -56.82 -115.76
N ASN A 22 38.07 -55.64 -115.71
CA ASN A 22 39.11 -55.22 -116.65
C ASN A 22 40.50 -55.75 -116.26
N ALA A 23 40.79 -56.00 -114.97
CA ALA A 23 41.96 -56.75 -114.55
C ALA A 23 41.93 -58.20 -115.08
N LYS A 24 40.73 -58.80 -115.15
CA LYS A 24 40.52 -60.10 -115.80
C LYS A 24 40.75 -60.00 -117.31
N LEU A 25 40.22 -58.97 -117.97
CA LEU A 25 40.42 -58.72 -119.42
C LEU A 25 41.90 -58.50 -119.77
N PHE A 26 42.62 -57.70 -118.97
CA PHE A 26 44.06 -57.48 -119.10
C PHE A 26 44.83 -58.79 -118.99
N ASN A 27 44.53 -59.61 -117.97
CA ASN A 27 45.19 -60.90 -117.79
C ASN A 27 44.86 -61.89 -118.92
N GLN A 28 43.62 -61.89 -119.42
CA GLN A 28 43.22 -62.71 -120.57
C GLN A 28 43.99 -62.31 -121.83
N ASN A 29 44.03 -61.02 -122.15
CA ASN A 29 44.75 -60.51 -123.31
C ASN A 29 46.25 -60.76 -123.19
N LYS A 30 46.83 -60.58 -121.99
CA LYS A 30 48.23 -60.92 -121.68
C LYS A 30 48.56 -62.39 -121.98
N GLU A 31 47.70 -63.33 -121.59
CA GLU A 31 47.92 -64.75 -121.88
C GLU A 31 47.69 -65.11 -123.36
N ALA A 32 46.75 -64.44 -124.05
CA ALA A 32 46.56 -64.58 -125.49
C ALA A 32 47.83 -64.16 -126.28
N LEU A 33 48.39 -62.99 -125.96
CA LEU A 33 49.65 -62.49 -126.51
C LEU A 33 50.83 -63.43 -126.27
N LYS A 34 50.95 -63.93 -125.05
CA LYS A 34 51.99 -64.89 -124.67
C LYS A 34 51.87 -66.22 -125.42
N THR A 35 50.64 -66.65 -125.73
CA THR A 35 50.38 -67.85 -126.52
C THR A 35 50.75 -67.61 -127.99
N PHE A 36 50.30 -66.50 -128.57
CA PHE A 36 50.66 -66.10 -129.93
C PHE A 36 52.18 -66.01 -130.12
N SER A 37 52.90 -65.38 -129.18
CA SER A 37 54.36 -65.27 -129.24
C SER A 37 55.09 -66.63 -129.31
N LYS A 38 54.45 -67.72 -128.86
CA LYS A 38 55.00 -69.09 -128.91
C LYS A 38 54.60 -69.86 -130.18
N GLU A 39 53.56 -69.41 -130.87
CA GLU A 39 53.03 -70.03 -132.10
C GLU A 39 53.54 -69.34 -133.38
N LEU A 40 54.53 -68.45 -133.27
CA LEU A 40 55.16 -67.85 -134.43
C LEU A 40 55.85 -68.95 -135.26
N PRO A 41 55.53 -69.10 -136.54
CA PRO A 41 56.10 -70.16 -137.36
C PRO A 41 57.62 -69.95 -137.55
N GLU A 42 58.35 -71.05 -137.59
CA GLU A 42 59.78 -71.05 -137.95
C GLU A 42 60.00 -70.62 -139.41
N GLU A 43 61.23 -70.17 -139.69
CA GLU A 43 61.62 -69.61 -140.99
C GLU A 43 61.25 -70.55 -142.16
N ALA A 44 60.44 -70.02 -143.08
CA ALA A 44 59.88 -70.78 -144.17
C ALA A 44 60.96 -71.12 -145.21
N LYS A 45 61.39 -72.39 -145.27
CA LYS A 45 62.28 -72.86 -146.35
C LYS A 45 61.53 -72.82 -147.68
N LEU A 46 62.10 -72.11 -148.67
CA LEU A 46 61.50 -72.01 -150.00
C LEU A 46 61.50 -73.39 -150.68
N PRO A 47 60.35 -73.86 -151.18
CA PRO A 47 60.30 -75.09 -151.96
C PRO A 47 61.12 -74.92 -153.26
N SER A 48 61.63 -76.03 -153.80
CA SER A 48 62.36 -76.07 -155.07
C SER A 48 61.88 -77.22 -155.95
N VAL A 49 62.25 -77.20 -157.22
CA VAL A 49 61.95 -78.27 -158.19
C VAL A 49 63.00 -79.40 -158.13
N PRO A 50 62.64 -80.63 -158.52
CA PRO A 50 63.58 -81.75 -158.57
C PRO A 50 64.71 -81.49 -159.57
N THR A 51 65.94 -81.91 -159.26
CA THR A 51 67.12 -81.62 -160.09
C THR A 51 67.80 -82.87 -160.69
N THR A 52 67.31 -84.09 -160.45
CA THR A 52 67.96 -85.36 -160.87
C THR A 52 66.94 -86.42 -161.29
N GLY A 53 67.20 -87.19 -162.36
CA GLY A 53 66.24 -88.13 -162.97
C GLY A 53 66.84 -89.39 -163.62
N GLY A 54 66.00 -90.40 -163.91
CA GLY A 54 66.37 -91.67 -164.54
C GLY A 54 66.88 -92.76 -163.58
N LEU A 55 66.94 -94.02 -164.03
CA LEU A 55 67.31 -95.19 -163.21
C LEU A 55 68.74 -94.99 -162.67
N PHE A 56 68.86 -94.83 -161.34
CA PHE A 56 70.07 -94.50 -160.57
C PHE A 56 70.56 -93.04 -160.60
N GLY A 57 69.76 -92.08 -161.10
CA GLY A 57 70.03 -90.65 -160.93
C GLY A 57 71.22 -90.10 -161.71
N TRP A 58 71.68 -90.82 -162.73
CA TRP A 58 72.82 -90.44 -163.57
C TRP A 58 72.45 -89.47 -164.70
N PHE A 59 71.17 -89.17 -164.88
CA PHE A 59 70.72 -88.20 -165.87
C PHE A 59 70.20 -86.94 -165.19
N ASN A 60 70.53 -85.79 -165.77
CA ASN A 60 69.90 -84.55 -165.37
C ASN A 60 68.40 -84.62 -165.67
N TYR A 61 67.60 -84.15 -164.72
CA TYR A 61 66.14 -84.09 -164.88
C TYR A 61 65.76 -82.72 -165.42
N ASP A 62 65.22 -82.71 -166.62
CA ASP A 62 64.58 -81.51 -167.13
C ASP A 62 63.27 -81.29 -166.37
N VAL A 63 63.26 -80.21 -165.58
CA VAL A 63 62.12 -79.78 -164.80
C VAL A 63 60.91 -79.66 -165.73
N THR A 64 59.84 -80.40 -165.42
CA THR A 64 58.64 -80.40 -166.26
C THR A 64 57.72 -79.24 -165.88
N GLY A 65 56.78 -78.90 -166.76
CA GLY A 65 55.71 -77.94 -166.42
C GLY A 65 54.89 -78.35 -165.18
N ASN A 66 54.82 -79.64 -164.87
CA ASN A 66 54.15 -80.13 -163.67
C ASN A 66 54.95 -79.81 -162.40
N ASP A 67 56.28 -79.84 -162.45
CA ASP A 67 57.14 -79.51 -161.31
C ASP A 67 57.11 -78.01 -161.01
N LEU A 68 57.08 -77.16 -162.04
CA LEU A 68 56.86 -75.71 -161.89
C LEU A 68 55.47 -75.40 -161.31
N ASN A 69 54.43 -76.13 -161.72
CA ASN A 69 53.09 -75.98 -161.14
C ASN A 69 53.06 -76.39 -159.65
N LYS A 70 53.75 -77.48 -159.28
CA LYS A 70 53.89 -77.91 -157.87
C LYS A 70 54.67 -76.89 -157.05
N LEU A 71 55.75 -76.33 -157.58
CA LEU A 71 56.51 -75.28 -156.93
C LEU A 71 55.64 -74.03 -156.71
N THR A 72 54.93 -73.58 -157.76
CA THR A 72 54.04 -72.43 -157.70
C THR A 72 52.94 -72.61 -156.66
N LYS A 73 52.31 -73.80 -156.62
CA LYS A 73 51.31 -74.13 -155.60
C LYS A 73 51.90 -74.10 -154.19
N SER A 74 53.10 -74.66 -154.01
CA SER A 74 53.78 -74.66 -152.70
C SER A 74 54.16 -73.24 -152.24
N ILE A 75 54.60 -72.37 -153.17
CA ILE A 75 54.86 -70.95 -152.90
C ILE A 75 53.56 -70.23 -152.51
N GLN A 76 52.47 -70.46 -153.26
CA GLN A 76 51.16 -69.88 -152.94
C GLN A 76 50.66 -70.31 -151.57
N ASP A 77 50.75 -71.60 -151.24
CA ASP A 77 50.36 -72.13 -149.93
C ASP A 77 51.18 -71.47 -148.80
N LYS A 78 52.49 -71.27 -149.02
CA LYS A 78 53.37 -70.58 -148.05
C LYS A 78 53.03 -69.09 -147.90
N MET A 79 52.71 -68.39 -149.00
CA MET A 79 52.28 -66.99 -148.95
C MET A 79 50.93 -66.83 -148.23
N ILE A 80 49.99 -67.77 -148.43
CA ILE A 80 48.71 -67.79 -147.71
C ILE A 80 48.93 -68.01 -146.21
N GLU A 81 49.83 -68.93 -145.85
CA GLU A 81 50.20 -69.19 -144.46
C GLU A 81 50.82 -67.94 -143.80
N GLN A 82 51.76 -67.28 -144.48
CA GLN A 82 52.34 -66.02 -144.00
C GLN A 82 51.31 -64.90 -143.84
N ASN A 83 50.37 -64.76 -144.79
CA ASN A 83 49.31 -63.76 -144.69
C ASN A 83 48.41 -64.01 -143.46
N LYS A 84 48.06 -65.28 -143.17
CA LYS A 84 47.31 -65.62 -141.94
C LYS A 84 48.05 -65.21 -140.68
N VAL A 85 49.36 -65.43 -140.64
CA VAL A 85 50.22 -65.02 -139.51
C VAL A 85 50.25 -63.50 -139.37
N LEU A 86 50.40 -62.76 -140.47
CA LEU A 86 50.41 -61.30 -140.47
C LEU A 86 49.08 -60.72 -139.98
N VAL A 87 47.95 -61.23 -140.47
CA VAL A 87 46.61 -60.80 -140.03
C VAL A 87 46.41 -61.07 -138.53
N ARG A 88 46.82 -62.26 -138.05
CA ARG A 88 46.76 -62.58 -136.61
C ARG A 88 47.65 -61.66 -135.78
N THR A 89 48.85 -61.36 -136.27
CA THR A 89 49.77 -60.40 -135.63
C THR A 89 49.11 -59.02 -135.48
N ILE A 90 48.49 -58.50 -136.55
CA ILE A 90 47.80 -57.20 -136.52
C ILE A 90 46.64 -57.21 -135.52
N GLN A 91 45.86 -58.30 -135.47
CA GLN A 91 44.75 -58.44 -134.51
C GLN A 91 45.25 -58.42 -133.06
N GLU A 92 46.35 -59.13 -132.76
CA GLU A 92 46.94 -59.12 -131.42
C GLU A 92 47.48 -57.72 -131.05
N PHE A 93 48.09 -56.98 -131.98
CA PHE A 93 48.50 -55.60 -131.73
C PHE A 93 47.33 -54.66 -131.43
N ASN A 94 46.19 -54.83 -132.08
CA ASN A 94 44.98 -54.07 -131.75
C ASN A 94 44.47 -54.42 -130.35
N THR A 95 44.49 -55.71 -129.98
CA THR A 95 44.17 -56.16 -128.62
C THR A 95 45.09 -55.54 -127.58
N ILE A 96 46.40 -55.44 -127.85
CA ILE A 96 47.36 -54.72 -126.99
C ILE A 96 46.92 -53.26 -126.81
N TYR A 97 46.67 -52.55 -127.91
CA TYR A 97 46.34 -51.13 -127.90
C TYR A 97 45.06 -50.85 -127.10
N ASP A 98 43.99 -51.62 -127.35
CA ASP A 98 42.71 -51.46 -126.65
C ASP A 98 42.85 -51.75 -125.15
N THR A 99 43.67 -52.75 -124.80
CA THR A 99 43.97 -53.10 -123.41
C THR A 99 44.65 -51.93 -122.69
N PHE A 100 45.67 -51.31 -123.30
CA PHE A 100 46.36 -50.18 -122.69
C PHE A 100 45.52 -48.91 -122.64
N SER A 101 44.73 -48.64 -123.67
CA SER A 101 43.83 -47.48 -123.73
C SER A 101 42.72 -47.54 -122.66
N ALA A 102 42.12 -48.71 -122.45
CA ALA A 102 41.14 -48.92 -121.38
C ALA A 102 41.76 -48.74 -119.98
N LEU A 103 42.99 -49.18 -119.80
CA LEU A 103 43.72 -49.07 -118.54
C LEU A 103 44.02 -47.61 -118.19
N ASP A 104 44.60 -46.85 -119.12
CA ASP A 104 44.97 -45.43 -118.92
C ASP A 104 43.76 -44.58 -118.49
N LYS A 105 42.62 -44.75 -119.15
CA LYS A 105 41.39 -44.00 -118.85
C LYS A 105 40.86 -44.24 -117.43
N GLU A 106 40.88 -45.48 -116.94
CA GLU A 106 40.36 -45.82 -115.61
C GLU A 106 41.36 -45.53 -114.48
N TYR A 107 42.67 -45.69 -114.71
CA TYR A 107 43.69 -45.29 -113.75
C TYR A 107 43.68 -43.77 -113.51
N ILE A 108 43.62 -42.97 -114.59
CA ILE A 108 43.48 -41.51 -114.47
C ILE A 108 42.18 -41.14 -113.75
N GLN A 109 41.07 -41.82 -114.06
CA GLN A 109 39.79 -41.59 -113.39
C GLN A 109 39.87 -41.93 -111.88
N GLY A 110 40.52 -43.03 -111.51
CA GLY A 110 40.74 -43.44 -110.11
C GLY A 110 41.59 -42.44 -109.33
N ILE A 111 42.66 -41.92 -109.95
CA ILE A 111 43.48 -40.83 -109.38
C ILE A 111 42.62 -39.58 -109.16
N LEU A 112 41.80 -39.20 -110.15
CA LEU A 112 40.95 -38.01 -110.05
C LEU A 112 39.86 -38.13 -108.97
N VAL A 113 39.27 -39.32 -108.81
CA VAL A 113 38.33 -39.60 -107.71
C VAL A 113 39.03 -39.49 -106.35
N SER A 114 40.24 -40.05 -106.24
CA SER A 114 41.02 -40.01 -104.99
C SER A 114 41.44 -38.57 -104.62
N LEU A 115 41.85 -37.77 -105.61
CA LEU A 115 42.20 -36.36 -105.41
C LEU A 115 40.99 -35.54 -104.94
N LYS A 116 39.81 -35.74 -105.55
CA LYS A 116 38.56 -35.09 -105.10
C LYS A 116 38.16 -35.50 -103.68
N ALA A 117 38.38 -36.76 -103.31
CA ALA A 117 38.14 -37.22 -101.96
C ALA A 117 39.11 -36.58 -100.95
N ALA A 118 40.39 -36.45 -101.32
CA ALA A 118 41.40 -35.76 -100.51
C ALA A 118 41.10 -34.26 -100.35
N GLU A 119 40.68 -33.59 -101.43
CA GLU A 119 40.23 -32.19 -101.41
C GLU A 119 39.04 -32.01 -100.46
N ALA A 120 38.01 -32.85 -100.58
CA ALA A 120 36.85 -32.79 -99.69
C ALA A 120 37.22 -33.07 -98.21
N ALA A 121 38.18 -33.95 -97.95
CA ALA A 121 38.70 -34.21 -96.61
C ALA A 121 39.47 -33.00 -96.06
N ASN A 122 40.30 -32.35 -96.89
CA ASN A 122 41.03 -31.14 -96.54
C ASN A 122 40.08 -29.97 -96.25
N ASP A 123 39.05 -29.75 -97.06
CA ASP A 123 38.02 -28.75 -96.82
C ASP A 123 37.29 -28.97 -95.49
N LYS A 124 37.00 -30.23 -95.16
CA LYS A 124 36.39 -30.60 -93.88
C LYS A 124 37.35 -30.33 -92.73
N ALA A 125 38.64 -30.63 -92.89
CA ALA A 125 39.66 -30.34 -91.88
C ALA A 125 39.83 -28.83 -91.66
N LEU A 126 39.85 -28.01 -92.72
CA LEU A 126 39.90 -26.55 -92.64
C LEU A 126 38.67 -25.95 -91.94
N LYS A 127 37.47 -26.48 -92.23
CA LYS A 127 36.25 -26.09 -91.50
C LYS A 127 36.33 -26.50 -90.03
N GLY A 128 36.87 -27.68 -89.74
CA GLY A 128 37.13 -28.14 -88.37
C GLY A 128 38.08 -27.20 -87.61
N LEU A 129 39.18 -26.80 -88.23
CA LEU A 129 40.15 -25.83 -87.69
C LEU A 129 39.52 -24.47 -87.37
N LYS A 130 38.68 -23.94 -88.27
CA LYS A 130 37.92 -22.70 -88.00
C LYS A 130 36.99 -22.87 -86.80
N GLY A 131 36.29 -24.00 -86.70
CA GLY A 131 35.45 -24.32 -85.54
C GLY A 131 36.24 -24.36 -84.22
N VAL A 132 37.43 -24.97 -84.23
CA VAL A 132 38.33 -25.00 -83.06
C VAL A 132 38.79 -23.60 -82.67
N GLN A 133 39.14 -22.75 -83.64
CA GLN A 133 39.53 -21.35 -83.37
C GLN A 133 38.38 -20.54 -82.75
N THR A 134 37.15 -20.69 -83.26
CA THR A 134 35.97 -20.06 -82.67
C THR A 134 35.77 -20.51 -81.23
N ASN A 135 35.79 -21.82 -80.97
CA ASN A 135 35.63 -22.36 -79.62
C ASN A 135 36.72 -21.86 -78.66
N GLN A 136 37.98 -21.74 -79.11
CA GLN A 136 39.04 -21.18 -78.28
C GLN A 136 38.79 -19.71 -77.93
N SER A 137 38.25 -18.92 -78.86
CA SER A 137 37.88 -17.52 -78.61
C SER A 137 36.77 -17.42 -77.56
N GLU A 138 35.73 -18.24 -77.68
CA GLU A 138 34.63 -18.30 -76.72
C GLU A 138 35.11 -18.73 -75.32
N ILE A 139 35.97 -19.75 -75.24
CA ILE A 139 36.58 -20.20 -73.98
C ILE A 139 37.36 -19.06 -73.31
N LYS A 140 38.15 -18.28 -74.05
CA LYS A 140 38.87 -17.12 -73.51
C LYS A 140 37.91 -16.05 -72.96
N GLN A 141 36.80 -15.79 -73.66
CA GLN A 141 35.78 -14.86 -73.16
C GLN A 141 35.15 -15.36 -71.86
N ILE A 142 34.80 -16.64 -71.79
CA ILE A 142 34.24 -17.26 -70.57
C ILE A 142 35.22 -17.15 -69.39
N ILE A 143 36.50 -17.46 -69.61
CA ILE A 143 37.53 -17.34 -68.57
C ILE A 143 37.64 -15.91 -68.05
N ASN A 144 37.63 -14.92 -68.94
CA ASN A 144 37.67 -13.51 -68.54
C ASN A 144 36.43 -13.09 -67.74
N GLN A 145 35.24 -13.54 -68.14
CA GLN A 145 34.00 -13.28 -67.40
C GLN A 145 34.04 -13.92 -66.00
N GLN A 146 34.51 -15.16 -65.89
CA GLN A 146 34.67 -15.84 -64.61
C GLN A 146 35.65 -15.11 -63.69
N ALA A 147 36.76 -14.60 -64.23
CA ALA A 147 37.73 -13.80 -63.47
C ALA A 147 37.09 -12.52 -62.90
N GLN A 148 36.26 -11.82 -63.69
CA GLN A 148 35.53 -10.63 -63.21
C GLN A 148 34.55 -10.97 -62.09
N ILE A 149 33.81 -12.07 -62.20
CA ILE A 149 32.87 -12.53 -61.15
C ILE A 149 33.64 -12.82 -59.85
N ILE A 150 34.76 -13.54 -59.94
CA ILE A 150 35.60 -13.84 -58.77
C ILE A 150 36.08 -12.55 -58.09
N GLN A 151 36.45 -11.52 -58.85
CA GLN A 151 36.85 -10.24 -58.30
C GLN A 151 35.71 -9.53 -57.55
N VAL A 152 34.49 -9.56 -58.10
CA VAL A 152 33.30 -9.03 -57.42
C VAL A 152 33.03 -9.78 -56.12
N LEU A 153 33.10 -11.11 -56.13
CA LEU A 153 32.89 -11.93 -54.94
C LEU A 153 33.94 -11.65 -53.85
N LYS A 154 35.21 -11.46 -54.22
CA LYS A 154 36.26 -11.03 -53.29
C LYS A 154 35.92 -9.69 -52.64
N ASN A 155 35.52 -8.69 -53.42
CA ASN A 155 35.14 -7.38 -52.88
C ASN A 155 33.93 -7.47 -51.93
N TYR A 156 32.94 -8.32 -52.23
CA TYR A 156 31.80 -8.56 -51.33
C TYR A 156 32.24 -9.23 -50.04
N LYS A 157 33.12 -10.22 -50.11
CA LYS A 157 33.69 -10.87 -48.93
C LYS A 157 34.42 -9.87 -48.04
N GLU A 158 35.31 -9.05 -48.61
CA GLU A 158 36.02 -8.02 -47.85
C GLU A 158 35.05 -7.04 -47.18
N LYS A 159 34.01 -6.59 -47.89
CA LYS A 159 32.95 -5.76 -47.28
C LYS A 159 32.28 -6.44 -46.09
N LEU A 160 31.94 -7.73 -46.21
CA LEU A 160 31.35 -8.50 -45.11
C LEU A 160 32.31 -8.62 -43.93
N GLU A 161 33.59 -8.91 -44.17
CA GLU A 161 34.62 -8.98 -43.13
C GLU A 161 34.87 -7.62 -42.44
N THR A 162 34.61 -6.50 -43.11
CA THR A 162 34.69 -5.17 -42.48
C THR A 162 33.49 -4.81 -41.60
N ILE A 163 32.40 -5.58 -41.63
CA ILE A 163 31.26 -5.40 -40.72
C ILE A 163 31.69 -5.90 -39.32
N ARG A 164 32.39 -5.03 -38.59
CA ARG A 164 32.95 -5.29 -37.26
C ARG A 164 31.92 -5.28 -36.12
N HIS A 165 30.68 -4.95 -36.40
CA HIS A 165 29.66 -4.65 -35.39
C HIS A 165 28.66 -5.78 -35.15
N LEU A 166 28.93 -7.00 -35.64
CA LEU A 166 28.08 -8.16 -35.32
C LEU A 166 28.21 -8.54 -33.84
N GLU A 167 29.40 -8.43 -33.25
CA GLU A 167 29.60 -8.62 -31.80
C GLU A 167 28.91 -7.53 -30.96
N ASP A 168 28.75 -6.31 -31.51
CA ASP A 168 28.02 -5.24 -30.83
C ASP A 168 26.54 -5.59 -30.64
N ILE A 169 25.96 -6.42 -31.53
CA ILE A 169 24.58 -6.90 -31.40
C ILE A 169 24.47 -7.81 -30.18
N ASP A 170 25.42 -8.73 -29.99
CA ASP A 170 25.44 -9.61 -28.82
C ASP A 170 25.59 -8.79 -27.52
N TYR A 171 26.45 -7.77 -27.53
CA TYR A 171 26.61 -6.85 -26.39
C TYR A 171 25.33 -6.07 -26.08
N ILE A 172 24.60 -5.62 -27.10
CA ILE A 172 23.30 -4.94 -26.93
C ILE A 172 22.28 -5.90 -26.30
N PHE A 173 22.25 -7.17 -26.72
CA PHE A 173 21.34 -8.16 -26.13
C PHE A 173 21.70 -8.47 -24.67
N GLU A 174 22.97 -8.64 -24.34
CA GLU A 174 23.40 -8.84 -22.94
C GLU A 174 23.06 -7.62 -22.07
N TYR A 175 23.29 -6.42 -22.58
CA TYR A 175 22.92 -5.18 -21.90
C TYR A 175 21.40 -5.08 -21.69
N GLN A 176 20.62 -5.49 -22.69
CA GLN A 176 19.15 -5.52 -22.60
C GLN A 176 18.66 -6.50 -21.54
N LEU A 177 19.23 -7.72 -21.47
CA LEU A 177 18.94 -8.72 -20.44
C LEU A 177 19.28 -8.21 -19.03
N THR A 178 20.45 -7.57 -18.90
CA THR A 178 20.88 -6.95 -17.65
C THR A 178 19.91 -5.85 -17.21
N THR A 179 19.50 -5.02 -18.16
CA THR A 179 18.53 -3.94 -17.93
C THR A 179 17.17 -4.49 -17.48
N GLN A 180 16.65 -5.53 -18.15
CA GLN A 180 15.41 -6.20 -17.73
C GLN A 180 15.50 -6.74 -16.30
N THR A 181 16.64 -7.33 -15.93
CA THR A 181 16.87 -7.84 -14.57
C THR A 181 16.86 -6.71 -13.53
N HIS A 182 17.47 -5.57 -13.85
CA HIS A 182 17.42 -4.40 -12.98
C HIS A 182 16.02 -3.80 -12.86
N VAL A 183 15.26 -3.76 -13.96
CA VAL A 183 13.86 -3.30 -13.95
C VAL A 183 13.00 -4.20 -13.05
N GLY A 184 13.11 -5.52 -13.14
CA GLY A 184 12.36 -6.43 -12.26
C GLY A 184 12.65 -6.21 -10.77
N LYS A 185 13.92 -5.97 -10.39
CA LYS A 185 14.28 -5.62 -9.01
C LYS A 185 13.71 -4.27 -8.55
N ILE A 186 13.48 -3.35 -9.47
CA ILE A 186 12.84 -2.06 -9.17
C ILE A 186 11.35 -2.27 -8.95
N GLU A 187 10.69 -3.08 -9.77
CA GLU A 187 9.27 -3.45 -9.62
C GLU A 187 9.01 -4.10 -8.26
N GLU A 188 9.82 -5.09 -7.85
CA GLU A 188 9.70 -5.71 -6.51
C GLU A 188 9.81 -4.71 -5.36
N LYS A 189 10.69 -3.71 -5.49
CA LYS A 189 10.83 -2.63 -4.48
C LYS A 189 9.64 -1.69 -4.48
N ILE A 190 9.06 -1.41 -5.65
CA ILE A 190 7.86 -0.58 -5.78
C ILE A 190 6.70 -1.27 -5.06
N ASP A 191 6.49 -2.56 -5.30
CA ASP A 191 5.44 -3.34 -4.63
C ASP A 191 5.60 -3.32 -3.10
N TYR A 192 6.83 -3.52 -2.61
CA TYR A 192 7.13 -3.44 -1.19
C TYR A 192 6.84 -2.05 -0.59
N HIS A 193 7.20 -0.98 -1.30
CA HIS A 193 6.89 0.38 -0.87
C HIS A 193 5.40 0.67 -0.88
N GLU A 194 4.63 0.18 -1.86
CA GLU A 194 3.18 0.36 -1.92
C GLU A 194 2.46 -0.33 -0.76
N GLN A 195 2.94 -1.52 -0.37
CA GLN A 195 2.44 -2.22 0.81
C GLN A 195 2.76 -1.46 2.09
N THR A 196 3.99 -0.96 2.24
CA THR A 196 4.40 -0.11 3.37
C THR A 196 3.54 1.17 3.45
N LEU A 197 3.22 1.78 2.31
CA LEU A 197 2.39 2.98 2.25
C LEU A 197 0.95 2.72 2.70
N THR A 198 0.44 1.52 2.41
CA THR A 198 -0.87 1.05 2.89
C THR A 198 -0.90 0.91 4.40
N ASP A 199 0.14 0.31 5.00
CA ASP A 199 0.27 0.17 6.45
C ASP A 199 0.34 1.53 7.15
N VAL A 200 1.18 2.45 6.64
CA VAL A 200 1.28 3.82 7.16
C VAL A 200 -0.05 4.55 7.08
N SER A 201 -0.81 4.37 5.99
CA SER A 201 -2.15 4.95 5.84
C SER A 201 -3.15 4.42 6.88
N ALA A 202 -3.06 3.12 7.22
CA ALA A 202 -3.87 2.53 8.27
C ALA A 202 -3.51 3.11 9.65
N GLU A 203 -2.22 3.25 9.96
CA GLU A 203 -1.75 3.87 11.20
C GLU A 203 -2.19 5.33 11.33
N LEU A 204 -2.12 6.11 10.25
CA LEU A 204 -2.59 7.51 10.23
C LEU A 204 -4.08 7.63 10.56
N LYS A 205 -4.93 6.69 10.13
CA LYS A 205 -6.35 6.67 10.51
C LYS A 205 -6.56 6.44 12.00
N VAL A 206 -5.73 5.58 12.61
CA VAL A 206 -5.76 5.34 14.06
C VAL A 206 -5.34 6.60 14.80
N VAL A 207 -4.26 7.26 14.37
CA VAL A 207 -3.80 8.54 14.95
C VAL A 207 -4.89 9.61 14.87
N ALA A 208 -5.58 9.74 13.73
CA ALA A 208 -6.68 10.69 13.58
C ALA A 208 -7.84 10.43 14.56
N SER A 209 -8.17 9.16 14.80
CA SER A 209 -9.22 8.77 15.76
C SER A 209 -8.80 9.03 17.22
N LEU A 210 -7.53 8.80 17.55
CA LEU A 210 -6.96 9.16 18.86
C LEU A 210 -6.97 10.68 19.06
N GLN A 211 -6.63 11.46 18.04
CA GLN A 211 -6.69 12.92 18.09
C GLN A 211 -8.12 13.41 18.35
N ALA A 212 -9.12 12.87 17.66
CA ALA A 212 -10.52 13.22 17.89
C ALA A 212 -10.96 12.91 19.33
N THR A 213 -10.55 11.74 19.86
CA THR A 213 -10.82 11.35 21.25
C THR A 213 -10.14 12.28 22.26
N PHE A 214 -8.89 12.68 21.98
CA PHE A 214 -8.16 13.61 22.83
C PHE A 214 -8.83 14.99 22.86
N GLN A 215 -9.31 15.47 21.71
CA GLN A 215 -10.03 16.74 21.63
C GLN A 215 -11.34 16.71 22.44
N ASP A 216 -12.14 15.65 22.32
CA ASP A 216 -13.37 15.47 23.11
C ASP A 216 -13.08 15.47 24.62
N ASN A 217 -11.99 14.82 25.05
CA ASN A 217 -11.58 14.85 26.45
C ASN A 217 -11.16 16.25 26.92
N LEU A 218 -10.44 17.02 26.09
CA LEU A 218 -10.10 18.42 26.41
C LEU A 218 -11.35 19.27 26.56
N ASP A 219 -12.33 19.12 25.68
CA ASP A 219 -13.59 19.87 25.72
C ASP A 219 -14.36 19.55 27.00
N LYS A 220 -14.43 18.27 27.40
CA LYS A 220 -15.03 17.85 28.69
C LYS A 220 -14.31 18.43 29.89
N ILE A 221 -12.97 18.45 29.88
CA ILE A 221 -12.18 19.07 30.97
C ILE A 221 -12.50 20.56 31.07
N ASN A 222 -12.55 21.27 29.95
CA ASN A 222 -12.87 22.69 29.91
C ASN A 222 -14.29 22.97 30.44
N GLU A 223 -15.27 22.13 30.08
CA GLU A 223 -16.63 22.24 30.60
C GLU A 223 -16.67 22.04 32.13
N LEU A 224 -15.99 21.01 32.63
CA LEU A 224 -15.87 20.73 34.07
C LEU A 224 -15.21 21.89 34.82
N GLN A 225 -14.11 22.44 34.30
CA GLN A 225 -13.43 23.59 34.89
C GLN A 225 -14.35 24.81 34.92
N THR A 226 -15.08 25.08 33.84
CA THR A 226 -16.05 26.18 33.78
C THR A 226 -17.15 26.01 34.82
N LYS A 227 -17.70 24.79 34.95
CA LYS A 227 -18.72 24.48 35.96
C LYS A 227 -18.19 24.65 37.38
N GLN A 228 -16.98 24.17 37.64
CA GLN A 228 -16.33 24.32 38.95
C GLN A 228 -16.10 25.80 39.29
N ALA A 229 -15.59 26.60 38.35
CA ALA A 229 -15.40 28.03 38.54
C ALA A 229 -16.71 28.76 38.88
N ARG A 230 -17.82 28.43 38.18
CA ARG A 230 -19.15 28.96 38.49
C ARG A 230 -19.62 28.59 39.88
N THR A 231 -19.49 27.31 40.28
CA THR A 231 -19.88 26.85 41.61
C THR A 231 -19.08 27.55 42.72
N VAL A 232 -17.76 27.66 42.55
CA VAL A 232 -16.89 28.35 43.51
C VAL A 232 -17.28 29.82 43.62
N ASN A 233 -17.50 30.50 42.49
CA ASN A 233 -17.91 31.90 42.49
C ASN A 233 -19.26 32.11 43.18
N GLN A 234 -20.23 31.21 42.96
CA GLN A 234 -21.52 31.27 43.64
C GLN A 234 -21.36 31.13 45.16
N LEU A 235 -20.54 30.18 45.63
CA LEU A 235 -20.24 30.01 47.05
C LEU A 235 -19.62 31.28 47.66
N PHE A 236 -18.73 31.96 46.94
CA PHE A 236 -18.16 33.23 47.39
C PHE A 236 -19.24 34.32 47.53
N VAL A 237 -20.12 34.46 46.53
CA VAL A 237 -21.24 35.43 46.57
C VAL A 237 -22.16 35.14 47.75
N ASP A 238 -22.54 33.87 47.96
CA ASP A 238 -23.41 33.46 49.07
C ASP A 238 -22.74 33.71 50.43
N GLN A 239 -21.43 33.48 50.54
CA GLN A 239 -20.66 33.78 51.75
C GLN A 239 -20.57 35.29 52.02
N GLU A 240 -20.35 36.10 50.99
CA GLU A 240 -20.29 37.56 51.11
C GLU A 240 -21.63 38.14 51.60
N GLU A 241 -22.75 37.62 51.09
CA GLU A 241 -24.09 37.99 51.56
C GLU A 241 -24.28 37.63 53.05
N ASN A 242 -23.88 36.41 53.44
CA ASN A 242 -23.98 35.97 54.85
C ASN A 242 -23.09 36.81 55.78
N ILE A 243 -21.86 37.13 55.37
CA ILE A 243 -20.97 38.04 56.11
C ILE A 243 -21.64 39.40 56.28
N THR A 244 -22.24 39.95 55.23
CA THR A 244 -22.96 41.24 55.28
C THR A 244 -24.12 41.20 56.29
N LYS A 245 -24.92 40.13 56.30
CA LYS A 245 -25.98 39.91 57.29
C LYS A 245 -25.44 39.85 58.71
N LEU A 246 -24.34 39.13 58.95
CA LEU A 246 -23.69 39.05 60.27
C LEU A 246 -23.18 40.43 60.73
N TYR A 247 -22.57 41.22 59.86
CA TYR A 247 -22.17 42.59 60.18
C TYR A 247 -23.36 43.46 60.58
N ALA A 248 -24.49 43.37 59.88
CA ALA A 248 -25.69 44.12 60.23
C ALA A 248 -26.25 43.73 61.61
N VAL A 249 -26.35 42.43 61.90
CA VAL A 249 -26.76 41.92 63.22
C VAL A 249 -25.81 42.37 64.32
N ASN A 250 -24.49 42.27 64.09
CA ASN A 250 -23.50 42.69 65.08
C ASN A 250 -23.58 44.20 65.37
N LYS A 251 -23.81 45.02 64.35
CA LYS A 251 -24.01 46.47 64.49
C LYS A 251 -25.27 46.79 65.31
N ASP A 252 -26.38 46.10 65.05
CA ASP A 252 -27.62 46.23 65.82
C ASP A 252 -27.41 45.81 67.29
N ASN A 253 -26.79 44.66 67.52
CA ASN A 253 -26.45 44.19 68.86
C ASN A 253 -25.55 45.17 69.62
N THR A 254 -24.53 45.72 68.97
CA THR A 254 -23.66 46.75 69.56
C THR A 254 -24.46 47.98 70.01
N THR A 255 -25.42 48.40 69.18
CA THR A 255 -26.30 49.54 69.49
C THR A 255 -27.22 49.23 70.67
N LYS A 256 -27.82 48.04 70.70
CA LYS A 256 -28.68 47.58 71.80
C LYS A 256 -27.92 47.44 73.12
N ILE A 257 -26.71 46.86 73.09
CA ILE A 257 -25.83 46.76 74.27
C ILE A 257 -25.52 48.14 74.81
N LYS A 258 -25.18 49.11 73.95
CA LYS A 258 -24.94 50.50 74.37
C LYS A 258 -26.18 51.10 75.04
N ALA A 259 -27.36 50.93 74.45
CA ALA A 259 -28.61 51.45 75.01
C ALA A 259 -28.94 50.83 76.39
N ILE A 260 -28.75 49.52 76.56
CA ILE A 260 -28.90 48.82 77.84
C ILE A 260 -27.89 49.36 78.85
N ASN A 261 -26.63 49.53 78.45
CA ASN A 261 -25.59 50.04 79.34
C ASN A 261 -25.92 51.46 79.82
N ASP A 262 -26.40 52.33 78.93
CA ASP A 262 -26.88 53.67 79.28
C ASP A 262 -28.08 53.61 80.24
N GLU A 263 -28.98 52.63 80.09
CA GLU A 263 -30.11 52.42 81.00
C GLU A 263 -29.67 51.94 82.39
N VAL A 264 -28.73 50.99 82.44
CA VAL A 264 -28.12 50.51 83.69
C VAL A 264 -27.48 51.70 84.44
N SER A 265 -26.70 52.53 83.76
CA SER A 265 -26.10 53.73 84.37
C SER A 265 -27.16 54.70 84.91
N ARG A 266 -28.31 54.86 84.23
CA ARG A 266 -29.43 55.67 84.76
C ARG A 266 -30.04 55.05 86.02
N TYR A 267 -30.22 53.74 86.07
CA TYR A 267 -30.73 53.07 87.28
C TYR A 267 -29.74 53.14 88.44
N GLU A 268 -28.44 52.99 88.19
CA GLU A 268 -27.38 53.16 89.20
C GLU A 268 -27.43 54.57 89.82
N LEU A 269 -27.65 55.60 89.00
CA LEU A 269 -27.83 56.98 89.48
C LEU A 269 -29.07 57.10 90.36
N LYS A 270 -30.24 56.63 89.89
CA LYS A 270 -31.49 56.66 90.68
C LYS A 270 -31.37 55.90 91.99
N LEU A 271 -30.69 54.76 92.00
CA LEU A 271 -30.47 53.98 93.22
C LEU A 271 -29.57 54.75 94.21
N THR A 272 -28.57 55.46 93.69
CA THR A 272 -27.71 56.34 94.49
C THR A 272 -28.51 57.50 95.09
N GLU A 273 -29.35 58.15 94.30
CA GLU A 273 -30.26 59.21 94.76
C GLU A 273 -31.23 58.71 95.84
N LEU A 274 -31.86 57.55 95.61
CA LEU A 274 -32.76 56.93 96.60
C LEU A 274 -32.03 56.59 97.90
N LYS A 275 -30.80 56.05 97.80
CA LYS A 275 -29.96 55.77 98.97
C LYS A 275 -29.67 57.05 99.77
N GLN A 276 -29.37 58.16 99.10
CA GLN A 276 -29.16 59.45 99.75
C GLN A 276 -30.44 59.97 100.42
N LEU A 277 -31.59 59.84 99.76
CA LEU A 277 -32.90 60.23 100.31
C LEU A 277 -33.21 59.44 101.59
N ILE A 278 -33.08 58.10 101.54
CA ILE A 278 -33.31 57.22 102.70
C ILE A 278 -32.35 57.58 103.85
N GLN A 279 -31.08 57.86 103.55
CA GLN A 279 -30.11 58.31 104.56
C GLN A 279 -30.51 59.65 105.20
N ALA A 280 -31.01 60.60 104.40
CA ALA A 280 -31.50 61.88 104.89
C ALA A 280 -32.74 61.71 105.79
N ASP A 281 -33.70 60.88 105.37
CA ASP A 281 -34.90 60.58 106.16
C ASP A 281 -34.56 59.86 107.47
N LEU A 282 -33.66 58.87 107.45
CA LEU A 282 -33.17 58.20 108.66
C LEU A 282 -32.53 59.19 109.63
N LYS A 283 -31.71 60.12 109.13
CA LYS A 283 -31.10 61.17 109.95
C LYS A 283 -32.19 62.05 110.59
N LYS A 284 -33.17 62.49 109.81
CA LYS A 284 -34.29 63.32 110.30
C LYS A 284 -35.11 62.60 111.37
N LEU A 285 -35.45 61.32 111.14
CA LEU A 285 -36.20 60.51 112.09
C LEU A 285 -35.40 60.29 113.40
N SER A 286 -34.09 60.07 113.30
CA SER A 286 -33.21 59.93 114.47
C SER A 286 -33.17 61.21 115.32
N GLU A 287 -33.19 62.38 114.69
CA GLU A 287 -33.25 63.66 115.41
C GLU A 287 -34.62 63.86 116.08
N GLN A 288 -35.72 63.55 115.37
CA GLN A 288 -37.08 63.61 115.93
C GLN A 288 -37.27 62.68 117.13
N LEU A 289 -36.72 61.46 117.07
CA LEU A 289 -36.77 60.51 118.18
C LEU A 289 -36.02 61.05 119.39
N ARG A 290 -34.83 61.64 119.17
CA ARG A 290 -34.02 62.29 120.22
C ARG A 290 -34.76 63.46 120.88
N GLU A 291 -35.46 64.28 120.09
CA GLU A 291 -36.28 65.39 120.59
C GLU A 291 -37.47 64.87 121.42
N SER A 292 -38.16 63.83 120.94
CA SER A 292 -39.29 63.23 121.64
C SER A 292 -38.88 62.52 122.94
N ASP A 293 -37.73 61.85 122.96
CA ASP A 293 -37.20 61.24 124.18
C ASP A 293 -36.86 62.33 125.21
N LYS A 294 -36.26 63.44 124.78
CA LYS A 294 -35.99 64.60 125.64
C LYS A 294 -37.29 65.18 126.23
N GLU A 295 -38.33 65.38 125.41
CA GLU A 295 -39.62 65.87 125.89
C GLU A 295 -40.30 64.89 126.87
N ARG A 296 -40.15 63.57 126.62
CA ARG A 296 -40.67 62.52 127.51
C ARG A 296 -39.94 62.52 128.85
N ASP A 297 -38.62 62.68 128.85
CA ASP A 297 -37.82 62.76 130.07
C ASP A 297 -38.18 64.00 130.90
N GLU A 298 -38.38 65.17 130.27
CA GLU A 298 -38.87 66.38 130.95
C GLU A 298 -40.24 66.17 131.61
N LYS A 299 -41.16 65.47 130.92
CA LYS A 299 -42.48 65.10 131.48
C LYS A 299 -42.38 64.10 132.63
N ILE A 300 -41.47 63.13 132.55
CA ILE A 300 -41.23 62.16 133.64
C ILE A 300 -40.70 62.87 134.89
N ASP A 301 -39.80 63.84 134.74
CA ASP A 301 -39.26 64.62 135.85
C ASP A 301 -40.34 65.48 136.55
N LEU A 302 -41.27 66.06 135.78
CA LEU A 302 -42.45 66.75 136.32
C LEU A 302 -43.34 65.80 137.15
N ILE A 303 -43.69 64.63 136.59
CA ILE A 303 -44.50 63.63 137.30
C ILE A 303 -43.80 63.14 138.56
N ARG A 304 -42.47 62.94 138.52
CA ARG A 304 -41.68 62.52 139.68
C ARG A 304 -41.76 63.56 140.81
N ASN A 305 -41.67 64.86 140.48
CA ASN A 305 -41.87 65.93 141.46
C ASN A 305 -43.27 65.91 142.08
N ASP A 306 -44.31 65.68 141.27
CA ASP A 306 -45.69 65.61 141.77
C ASP A 306 -45.91 64.39 142.68
N ILE A 307 -45.36 63.21 142.35
CA ILE A 307 -45.41 62.02 143.21
C ILE A 307 -44.74 62.30 144.57
N THR A 308 -43.59 62.97 144.56
CA THR A 308 -42.84 63.30 145.78
C THR A 308 -43.68 64.19 146.71
N LYS A 309 -44.43 65.15 146.15
CA LYS A 309 -45.39 65.97 146.91
C LYS A 309 -46.54 65.15 147.50
N ILE A 310 -47.12 64.24 146.72
CA ILE A 310 -48.23 63.37 147.16
C ILE A 310 -47.78 62.46 148.30
N GLU A 311 -46.57 61.90 148.24
CA GLU A 311 -46.02 61.06 149.33
C GLU A 311 -45.88 61.84 150.63
N GLN A 312 -45.46 63.10 150.55
CA GLN A 312 -45.37 63.99 151.71
C GLN A 312 -46.75 64.35 152.28
N GLU A 313 -47.76 64.56 151.43
CA GLU A 313 -49.16 64.76 151.87
C GLU A 313 -49.74 63.50 152.52
N LYS A 314 -49.48 62.31 151.96
CA LYS A 314 -49.91 61.03 152.53
C LYS A 314 -49.34 60.83 153.93
N GLU A 315 -48.06 61.16 154.12
CA GLU A 315 -47.40 61.03 155.43
C GLU A 315 -48.06 61.96 156.46
N ASN A 316 -48.31 63.22 156.10
CA ASN A 316 -49.03 64.18 156.94
C ASN A 316 -50.46 63.70 157.32
N LEU A 317 -51.20 63.12 156.36
CA LEU A 317 -52.56 62.62 156.59
C LEU A 317 -52.57 61.39 157.53
N SER A 318 -51.56 60.53 157.44
CA SER A 318 -51.41 59.37 158.33
C SER A 318 -51.24 59.81 159.79
N THR A 319 -50.42 60.83 160.04
CA THR A 319 -50.22 61.40 161.38
C THR A 319 -51.51 61.99 161.94
N PHE A 320 -52.31 62.66 161.10
CA PHE A 320 -53.61 63.21 161.48
C PHE A 320 -54.60 62.13 161.95
N PHE A 321 -54.82 61.09 161.14
CA PHE A 321 -55.76 60.01 161.48
C PHE A 321 -55.39 59.27 162.76
N LYS A 322 -54.08 59.07 163.02
CA LYS A 322 -53.61 58.41 164.24
C LYS A 322 -53.98 59.19 165.51
N SER A 323 -53.99 60.53 165.43
CA SER A 323 -54.41 61.40 166.54
C SER A 323 -55.93 61.33 166.81
N GLU A 324 -56.73 61.19 165.75
CA GLU A 324 -58.20 61.23 165.85
C GLU A 324 -58.79 59.89 166.31
N LEU A 325 -58.14 58.77 165.95
CA LEU A 325 -58.49 57.45 166.48
C LEU A 325 -58.32 57.39 168.02
N LEU A 326 -57.27 58.04 168.54
CA LEU A 326 -56.99 58.11 169.98
C LEU A 326 -58.10 58.84 170.76
N LYS A 327 -58.59 59.96 170.23
CA LYS A 327 -59.70 60.72 170.84
C LYS A 327 -61.02 59.94 170.84
N SER A 328 -61.32 59.23 169.75
CA SER A 328 -62.54 58.44 169.64
C SER A 328 -62.58 57.30 170.67
N ASN A 329 -61.43 56.63 170.88
CA ASN A 329 -61.32 55.55 171.87
C ASN A 329 -61.56 56.04 173.32
N GLN A 330 -61.12 57.25 173.67
CA GLN A 330 -61.44 57.86 174.97
C GLN A 330 -62.94 58.11 175.14
N SER A 331 -63.62 58.55 174.08
CA SER A 331 -65.05 58.87 174.11
C SER A 331 -65.94 57.63 174.29
N VAL A 332 -65.57 56.48 173.71
CA VAL A 332 -66.29 55.20 173.88
C VAL A 332 -66.23 54.70 175.32
N MET A 333 -65.11 54.92 176.00
CA MET A 333 -64.91 54.48 177.39
C MET A 333 -65.78 55.27 178.37
N GLU A 334 -66.00 56.57 178.12
CA GLU A 334 -66.94 57.43 178.83
C GLU A 334 -68.39 56.98 178.63
N LEU A 335 -68.78 56.63 177.40
CA LEU A 335 -70.15 56.21 177.06
C LEU A 335 -70.56 54.92 177.79
N ASN A 336 -69.65 53.94 177.90
CA ASN A 336 -69.93 52.69 178.61
C ASN A 336 -70.20 52.89 180.10
N LYS A 337 -69.61 53.92 180.72
CA LYS A 337 -69.85 54.29 182.13
C LYS A 337 -71.27 54.85 182.34
N LEU A 338 -71.79 55.59 181.35
CA LEU A 338 -73.13 56.17 181.39
C LEU A 338 -74.24 55.10 181.24
N THR A 339 -74.04 54.13 180.34
CA THR A 339 -75.00 53.04 180.08
C THR A 339 -75.20 52.11 181.29
N SER A 340 -74.14 51.86 182.07
CA SER A 340 -74.23 51.08 183.32
C SER A 340 -75.11 51.77 184.37
N ASN A 341 -74.98 53.09 184.53
CA ASN A 341 -75.76 53.87 185.50
C ASN A 341 -77.26 54.00 185.13
N LEU A 342 -77.59 54.07 183.83
CA LEU A 342 -78.97 54.11 183.35
C LEU A 342 -79.73 52.80 183.59
N THR A 343 -79.04 51.66 183.45
CA THR A 343 -79.63 50.33 183.63
C THR A 343 -80.08 50.08 185.08
N VAL A 344 -79.35 50.64 186.06
CA VAL A 344 -79.68 50.53 187.49
C VAL A 344 -80.89 51.40 187.87
N LYS A 345 -81.04 52.60 187.27
CA LYS A 345 -82.19 53.50 187.51
C LYS A 345 -83.52 53.00 186.92
N LEU A 346 -83.48 52.24 185.83
CA LEU A 346 -84.70 51.73 185.18
C LEU A 346 -85.37 50.61 186.00
N LYS A 347 -84.59 49.73 186.64
CA LYS A 347 -85.13 48.63 187.48
C LYS A 347 -85.82 49.12 188.76
N THR A 348 -85.47 50.31 189.26
CA THR A 348 -86.06 50.90 190.48
C THR A 348 -87.36 51.66 190.20
N THR A 349 -87.59 52.12 188.96
CA THR A 349 -88.75 52.94 188.60
C THR A 349 -89.99 52.10 188.26
N GLN A 350 -89.82 50.89 187.72
CA GLN A 350 -90.95 50.00 187.39
C GLN A 350 -91.58 49.32 188.63
N LEU A 351 -90.86 49.24 189.75
CA LEU A 351 -91.39 48.68 191.01
C LEU A 351 -92.37 49.65 191.73
N ILE A 352 -92.32 50.95 191.43
CA ILE A 352 -93.12 51.99 192.10
C ILE A 352 -94.48 52.21 191.40
N SER A 353 -94.61 51.93 190.10
CA SER A 353 -95.88 52.15 189.39
C SER A 353 -96.98 51.13 189.74
N PHE A 354 -96.62 49.90 190.15
CA PHE A 354 -97.58 48.85 190.53
C PHE A 354 -98.33 49.09 191.85
N ILE A 355 -97.84 50.00 192.71
CA ILE A 355 -98.47 50.32 194.01
C ILE A 355 -99.47 51.49 193.90
N SER A 356 -99.32 52.37 192.90
CA SER A 356 -100.12 53.60 192.79
C SER A 356 -101.53 53.42 192.19
N LEU A 357 -101.76 52.39 191.36
CA LEU A 357 -103.09 52.17 190.77
C LEU A 357 -104.05 51.44 191.72
N GLY A 358 -103.54 50.81 192.79
CA GLY A 358 -104.34 50.24 193.87
C GLY A 358 -104.91 51.29 194.84
N ALA A 359 -104.34 52.51 194.90
CA ALA A 359 -104.77 53.56 195.84
C ALA A 359 -105.92 54.43 195.29
N LEU A 360 -106.13 54.48 193.97
CA LEU A 360 -107.26 55.21 193.38
C LEU A 360 -108.61 54.47 193.52
N ALA A 361 -108.57 53.21 193.97
CA ALA A 361 -109.74 52.49 194.50
C ALA A 361 -110.40 53.23 195.68
N PHE A 362 -109.66 54.07 196.41
CA PHE A 362 -110.06 54.62 197.71
C PHE A 362 -111.21 55.64 197.64
N LEU A 363 -111.02 56.63 196.76
CA LEU A 363 -111.49 58.00 197.01
C LEU A 363 -112.80 58.36 196.30
N VAL A 364 -113.13 57.72 195.18
CA VAL A 364 -114.38 58.02 194.46
C VAL A 364 -115.59 57.34 195.11
N ILE A 365 -115.38 56.29 195.91
CA ILE A 365 -116.44 55.65 196.69
C ILE A 365 -116.85 56.49 197.92
N LEU A 366 -115.99 57.38 198.42
CA LEU A 366 -116.27 58.16 199.65
C LEU A 366 -116.95 59.52 199.43
N LEU A 367 -116.94 60.09 198.21
CA LEU A 367 -117.53 61.42 197.96
C LEU A 367 -119.05 61.41 197.66
N ILE A 368 -119.71 60.25 197.55
CA ILE A 368 -121.17 60.18 197.25
C ILE A 368 -122.01 59.62 198.42
N GLY A 369 -121.40 59.06 199.47
CA GLY A 369 -122.12 58.59 200.67
C GLY A 369 -121.52 59.18 201.94
N GLY A 370 -122.05 60.30 202.41
CA GLY A 370 -121.46 61.07 203.51
C GLY A 370 -121.20 60.28 204.80
N VAL A 371 -119.93 60.30 205.23
CA VAL A 371 -119.45 60.66 206.58
C VAL A 371 -118.03 61.22 206.37
N LEU A 372 -117.88 62.52 206.60
CA LEU A 372 -116.68 63.37 206.40
C LEU A 372 -116.00 63.34 205.02
#